data_AF-A0A382N356-F1
#
_entry.id   AF-A0A382N356-F1
#
_cell.length_a   1.000
_cell.length_b   1.000
_cell.length_c   1.000
_cell.angle_alpha   90.00
_cell.angle_beta   90.00
_cell.angle_gamma   90.00
#
_symmetry.space_group_name_H-M   'P 1'
#
loop_
_entity.id
_entity.type
_entity.pdbx_description
1 polymer ?
#
loop_
_entity_poly.entity_id
_entity_poly.type
_entity_poly.pdbx_seq_one_letter_code
_entity_poly.pdbx_strand_id
1 'polypeptide(L)'
;MAHNSLQPTPAAPGADIGRVPGGSLVSDLFWSLRPRQWTKNLLVFAALLFGQRLTDPDAVLRTAITFVLFCGLSGAVYLVNDVADRDADRQHTYKVRRPIASGRVSVRAALVAAAALTAGSLLL
;
A
#
# COMPACT_ATOMS: atom_id res chain seq x y z
N MET A 1 37.92 23.64 -23.97
CA MET A 1 37.10 22.46 -24.28
C MET A 1 37.64 21.28 -23.48
N ALA A 2 37.00 20.93 -22.37
CA ALA A 2 37.21 19.65 -21.69
C ALA A 2 35.85 19.23 -21.14
N HIS A 3 35.14 18.42 -21.91
CA HIS A 3 33.91 17.77 -21.49
C HIS A 3 34.26 16.74 -20.42
N ASN A 4 34.03 17.05 -19.14
CA ASN A 4 34.08 16.06 -18.07
C ASN A 4 32.75 15.32 -18.04
N SER A 5 32.69 14.23 -18.81
CA SER A 5 31.58 13.29 -18.85
C SER A 5 31.46 12.59 -17.49
N LEU A 6 30.47 12.99 -16.68
CA LEU A 6 30.06 12.23 -15.50
C LEU A 6 29.57 10.85 -15.98
N GLN A 7 30.44 9.85 -15.97
CA GLN A 7 30.01 8.46 -16.06
C GLN A 7 29.20 8.14 -14.80
N PRO A 8 27.98 7.58 -14.91
CA PRO A 8 27.25 7.13 -13.74
C PRO A 8 28.01 5.97 -13.08
N THR A 9 28.41 6.17 -11.83
CA THR A 9 29.06 5.16 -10.98
C THR A 9 28.17 3.90 -10.91
N PRO A 10 28.74 2.68 -11.02
CA PRO A 10 27.99 1.45 -10.82
C PRO A 10 27.31 1.47 -9.45
N ALA A 11 25.98 1.33 -9.43
CA ALA A 11 25.21 1.33 -8.19
C ALA A 11 25.70 0.21 -7.25
N ALA A 12 25.97 0.57 -5.99
CA ALA A 12 26.48 -0.36 -4.98
C ALA A 12 25.59 -1.62 -4.86
N PRO A 13 26.18 -2.83 -4.73
CA PRO A 13 25.42 -4.05 -4.48
C PRO A 13 24.74 -3.93 -3.11
N GLY A 14 23.41 -3.76 -3.10
CA GLY A 14 22.62 -3.48 -1.91
C GLY A 14 21.52 -2.42 -2.10
N ALA A 15 21.53 -1.66 -3.20
CA ALA A 15 20.52 -0.65 -3.50
C ALA A 15 19.11 -1.20 -3.88
N ASP A 16 18.93 -2.53 -3.80
CA ASP A 16 17.74 -3.25 -4.26
C ASP A 16 16.73 -3.57 -3.14
N ILE A 17 17.05 -3.23 -1.87
CA ILE A 17 16.22 -3.48 -0.68
C ILE A 17 14.84 -2.75 -0.65
N GLY A 18 14.47 -2.06 -1.73
CA GLY A 18 13.19 -1.37 -1.86
C GLY A 18 12.62 -1.36 -3.29
N ARG A 19 13.07 -2.25 -4.17
CA ARG A 19 12.48 -2.39 -5.51
C ARG A 19 11.19 -3.16 -5.37
N VAL A 20 10.06 -2.48 -5.52
CA VAL A 20 8.82 -3.17 -5.88
C VAL A 20 9.11 -3.80 -7.25
N PRO A 21 8.97 -5.13 -7.41
CA PRO A 21 9.18 -5.77 -8.70
C PRO A 21 8.38 -5.02 -9.78
N GLY A 22 8.97 -4.76 -10.94
CA GLY A 22 8.23 -4.24 -12.09
C GLY A 22 7.27 -5.33 -12.56
N GLY A 23 6.12 -5.44 -11.90
CA GLY A 23 5.12 -6.48 -12.09
C GLY A 23 3.86 -5.96 -12.78
N SER A 24 2.83 -6.80 -12.80
CA SER A 24 1.51 -6.43 -13.32
C SER A 24 0.88 -5.27 -12.50
N LEU A 25 -0.02 -4.51 -13.13
CA LEU A 25 -0.77 -3.43 -12.48
C LEU A 25 -1.41 -3.87 -11.15
N VAL A 26 -1.88 -5.11 -11.08
CA VAL A 26 -2.49 -5.71 -9.88
C VAL A 26 -1.47 -5.81 -8.74
N SER A 27 -0.26 -6.27 -9.03
CA SER A 27 0.82 -6.36 -8.04
C SER A 27 1.18 -4.97 -7.51
N ASP A 28 1.27 -3.99 -8.40
CA ASP A 28 1.61 -2.63 -8.05
C ASP A 28 0.53 -1.94 -7.20
N LEU A 29 -0.74 -2.15 -7.52
CA LEU A 29 -1.86 -1.72 -6.68
C LEU A 29 -1.80 -2.39 -5.30
N PHE A 30 -1.57 -3.71 -5.25
CA PHE A 30 -1.48 -4.45 -4.00
C PHE A 30 -0.37 -3.91 -3.08
N TRP A 31 0.81 -3.60 -3.63
CA TRP A 31 1.89 -2.99 -2.85
C TRP A 31 1.57 -1.57 -2.39
N SER A 32 0.84 -0.80 -3.20
CA SER A 32 0.33 0.52 -2.82
C SER A 32 -0.71 0.48 -1.69
N LEU A 33 -1.38 -0.65 -1.44
CA LEU A 33 -2.23 -0.85 -0.24
C LEU A 33 -1.43 -1.03 1.05
N ARG A 34 -0.09 -1.13 0.95
CA ARG A 34 0.86 -1.29 2.05
C ARG A 34 0.52 -2.44 3.02
N PRO A 35 0.55 -3.72 2.56
CA PRO A 35 0.21 -4.87 3.39
C PRO A 35 1.01 -4.97 4.70
N ARG A 36 2.26 -4.48 4.70
CA ARG A 36 3.10 -4.40 5.91
C ARG A 36 2.52 -3.50 7.01
N GLN A 37 1.65 -2.55 6.67
CA GLN A 37 0.99 -1.66 7.63
C GLN A 37 -0.34 -2.24 8.16
N TRP A 38 -0.85 -3.31 7.57
CA TRP A 38 -2.08 -3.98 8.03
C TRP A 38 -1.94 -4.60 9.43
N THR A 39 -0.72 -4.81 9.92
CA THR A 39 -0.46 -5.19 11.31
C THR A 39 -1.11 -4.23 12.30
N LYS A 40 -1.27 -2.94 11.96
CA LYS A 40 -1.99 -1.96 12.80
C LYS A 40 -3.47 -2.28 12.92
N ASN A 41 -4.05 -2.88 11.89
CA ASN A 41 -5.47 -3.28 11.86
C ASN A 41 -5.72 -4.53 12.71
N LEU A 42 -4.68 -5.24 13.17
CA LEU A 42 -4.86 -6.35 14.11
C LEU A 42 -5.50 -5.92 15.44
N LEU A 43 -5.50 -4.61 15.74
CA LEU A 43 -6.24 -4.05 16.86
C LEU A 43 -7.74 -4.41 16.83
N VAL A 44 -8.33 -4.68 15.66
CA VAL A 44 -9.71 -5.18 15.52
C VAL A 44 -9.92 -6.47 16.33
N PHE A 45 -8.92 -7.35 16.40
CA PHE A 45 -8.99 -8.59 17.18
C PHE A 45 -8.91 -8.36 18.70
N ALA A 46 -8.53 -7.18 19.16
CA ALA A 46 -8.53 -6.87 20.59
C ALA A 46 -9.96 -6.96 21.17
N ALA A 47 -10.98 -6.54 20.41
CA ALA A 47 -12.38 -6.66 20.84
C ALA A 47 -12.79 -8.13 21.05
N LEU A 48 -12.34 -9.03 20.18
CA LEU A 48 -12.59 -10.47 20.28
C LEU A 48 -11.90 -11.09 21.50
N LEU A 49 -10.63 -10.71 21.73
CA LEU A 49 -9.82 -11.19 22.85
C LEU A 49 -10.40 -10.72 24.19
N PHE A 50 -10.65 -9.42 24.35
CA PHE A 50 -11.18 -8.86 25.60
C PHE A 50 -12.65 -9.23 25.81
N GLY A 51 -13.40 -9.50 24.75
CA GLY A 51 -14.76 -10.05 24.82
C GLY A 51 -14.81 -11.53 25.22
N GLN A 52 -13.67 -12.22 25.34
CA GLN A 52 -13.57 -13.65 25.64
C GLN A 52 -14.37 -14.54 24.67
N ARG A 53 -14.45 -14.13 23.39
CA ARG A 53 -15.23 -14.83 22.35
C ARG A 53 -14.36 -15.58 21.33
N LEU A 54 -13.12 -15.92 21.70
CA LEU A 54 -12.18 -16.61 20.81
C LEU A 54 -12.66 -18.01 20.39
N THR A 55 -13.49 -18.65 21.20
CA THR A 55 -14.05 -19.98 20.91
C THR A 55 -15.41 -19.93 20.22
N ASP A 56 -15.97 -18.73 20.00
CA ASP A 56 -17.22 -18.51 19.27
C ASP A 56 -16.91 -18.35 17.76
N PRO A 57 -17.22 -19.36 16.91
CA PRO A 57 -16.88 -19.31 15.50
C PRO A 57 -17.53 -18.14 14.75
N ASP A 58 -18.73 -17.71 15.16
CA ASP A 58 -19.43 -16.57 14.53
C ASP A 58 -18.71 -15.27 14.88
N ALA A 59 -18.33 -15.07 16.14
CA ALA A 59 -17.56 -13.91 16.56
C ALA A 59 -16.18 -13.84 15.88
N VAL A 60 -15.48 -14.99 15.76
CA VAL A 60 -14.20 -15.09 15.06
C VAL A 60 -14.37 -14.72 13.58
N LEU A 61 -15.37 -15.29 12.89
CA LEU A 61 -15.62 -15.02 11.48
C LEU A 61 -15.95 -13.54 11.24
N ARG A 62 -16.83 -12.95 12.05
CA ARG A 62 -17.17 -11.52 11.97
C ARG A 62 -15.93 -10.65 12.17
N THR A 63 -15.11 -10.95 13.16
CA THR A 63 -13.88 -10.20 13.44
C THR A 63 -12.89 -10.31 12.28
N ALA A 64 -12.74 -11.49 11.68
CA ALA A 64 -11.90 -11.70 10.52
C ALA A 64 -12.39 -10.91 9.30
N ILE A 65 -13.70 -10.88 9.04
CA ILE A 65 -14.32 -10.05 8.00
C ILE A 65 -14.02 -8.57 8.29
N THR A 66 -14.30 -8.09 9.51
CA THR A 66 -14.01 -6.70 9.91
C THR A 66 -12.55 -6.34 9.70
N PHE A 67 -11.61 -7.24 10.02
CA PHE A 67 -10.18 -7.01 9.77
C PHE A 67 -9.88 -6.81 8.27
N VAL A 68 -10.44 -7.65 7.39
CA VAL A 68 -10.27 -7.53 5.94
C VAL A 68 -10.86 -6.20 5.43
N LEU A 69 -12.05 -5.83 5.89
CA LEU A 69 -12.68 -4.55 5.54
C LEU A 69 -11.82 -3.36 6.02
N PHE A 70 -11.26 -3.42 7.22
CA PHE A 70 -10.32 -2.41 7.73
C PHE A 70 -9.03 -2.33 6.89
N CYS A 71 -8.51 -3.46 6.42
CA CYS A 71 -7.37 -3.48 5.50
C CYS A 71 -7.71 -2.82 4.16
N GLY A 72 -8.91 -3.07 3.62
CA GLY A 72 -9.42 -2.40 2.42
C GLY A 72 -9.53 -0.89 2.61
N LEU A 73 -10.19 -0.45 3.69
CA LEU A 73 -10.41 0.96 3.98
C LEU A 73 -9.10 1.74 4.23
N SER A 74 -8.21 1.20 5.07
CA SER A 74 -6.88 1.80 5.30
C SER A 74 -6.02 1.80 4.03
N GLY A 75 -6.10 0.74 3.22
CA GLY A 75 -5.46 0.67 1.91
C GLY A 75 -5.95 1.75 0.94
N ALA A 76 -7.26 2.02 0.91
CA ALA A 76 -7.84 3.10 0.11
C ALA A 76 -7.31 4.48 0.55
N VAL A 77 -7.20 4.73 1.86
CA VAL A 77 -6.58 5.96 2.39
C VAL A 77 -5.12 6.08 1.93
N TYR A 78 -4.34 5.00 1.93
CA TYR A 78 -2.97 5.04 1.40
C TYR A 78 -2.90 5.33 -0.09
N LEU A 79 -3.82 4.81 -0.90
CA LEU A 79 -3.89 5.13 -2.32
C LEU A 79 -4.17 6.62 -2.56
N VAL A 80 -5.11 7.20 -1.82
CA VAL A 80 -5.44 8.63 -1.91
C VAL A 80 -4.24 9.48 -1.48
N ASN A 81 -3.57 9.10 -0.39
CA ASN A 81 -2.38 9.80 0.09
C ASN A 81 -1.22 9.71 -0.92
N ASP A 82 -0.97 8.54 -1.50
CA ASP A 82 0.08 8.36 -2.52
C ASP A 82 -0.23 9.17 -3.80
N VAL A 83 -1.51 9.41 -4.12
CA VAL A 83 -1.91 10.32 -5.21
C VAL A 83 -1.65 11.78 -4.84
N ALA A 84 -2.03 12.20 -3.62
CA ALA A 84 -1.83 13.57 -3.16
C ALA A 84 -0.34 13.92 -3.03
N ASP A 85 0.47 12.98 -2.53
CA ASP A 85 1.91 13.13 -2.32
C ASP A 85 2.73 12.87 -3.59
N ARG A 86 2.08 12.53 -4.73
CA ARG A 86 2.76 12.02 -5.94
C ARG A 86 3.93 12.89 -6.38
N ASP A 87 3.73 14.20 -6.51
CA ASP A 87 4.77 15.09 -7.05
C ASP A 87 5.91 15.31 -6.05
N ALA A 88 5.60 15.38 -4.75
CA ALA A 88 6.61 15.43 -3.69
C ALA A 88 7.42 14.12 -3.60
N ASP A 89 6.74 12.98 -3.72
CA ASP A 89 7.36 11.66 -3.71
C ASP A 89 8.32 11.45 -4.90
N ARG A 90 8.02 12.05 -6.06
CA ARG A 90 8.90 12.01 -7.25
C ARG A 90 10.24 12.70 -7.04
N GLN A 91 10.29 13.71 -6.18
CA GLN A 91 11.52 14.45 -5.87
C GLN A 91 12.33 13.79 -4.74
N HIS A 92 11.77 12.77 -4.09
CA HIS A 92 12.38 12.13 -2.94
C HIS A 92 13.23 10.92 -3.33
N THR A 93 14.46 10.84 -2.79
CA THR A 93 15.45 9.77 -3.05
C THR A 93 14.92 8.33 -2.98
N TYR A 94 14.03 8.00 -2.03
CA TYR A 94 13.45 6.65 -1.89
C TYR A 94 11.98 6.56 -2.32
N LYS A 95 11.15 7.60 -2.09
CA LYS A 95 9.71 7.55 -2.39
C LYS A 95 9.41 7.62 -3.88
N VAL A 96 10.36 8.06 -4.70
CA VAL A 96 10.24 8.08 -6.18
C VAL A 96 9.92 6.70 -6.76
N ARG A 97 10.28 5.61 -6.05
CA ARG A 97 10.03 4.23 -6.47
C ARG A 97 8.59 3.74 -6.22
N ARG A 98 7.78 4.49 -5.47
CA ARG A 98 6.37 4.14 -5.20
C ARG A 98 5.63 3.95 -6.54
N PRO A 99 4.72 2.97 -6.68
CA PRO A 99 4.06 2.70 -7.96
C PRO A 99 3.36 3.91 -8.58
N ILE A 100 2.73 4.77 -7.77
CA ILE A 100 2.03 5.98 -8.23
C ILE A 100 3.03 7.11 -8.58
N ALA A 101 4.05 7.33 -7.74
CA ALA A 101 5.10 8.34 -7.99
C ALA A 101 5.94 8.00 -9.24
N SER A 102 6.30 6.73 -9.42
CA SER A 102 7.04 6.22 -10.59
C SER A 102 6.18 6.14 -11.87
N GLY A 103 4.87 6.33 -11.76
CA GLY A 103 3.95 6.29 -12.90
C GLY A 103 3.54 4.88 -13.37
N ARG A 104 3.93 3.83 -12.64
CA ARG A 104 3.51 2.44 -12.92
C ARG A 104 2.02 2.22 -12.66
N VAL A 105 1.46 2.96 -11.70
CA VAL A 105 0.02 3.06 -11.46
C VAL A 105 -0.43 4.46 -11.84
N SER A 106 -1.42 4.54 -12.75
CA SER A 106 -2.01 5.84 -13.11
C SER A 106 -2.85 6.39 -11.96
N VAL A 107 -2.93 7.71 -11.85
CA VAL A 107 -3.76 8.37 -10.82
C VAL A 107 -5.21 7.92 -10.89
N ARG A 108 -5.76 7.78 -12.12
CA ARG A 108 -7.12 7.27 -12.32
C ARG A 108 -7.28 5.84 -11.78
N ALA A 109 -6.33 4.94 -12.06
CA ALA A 109 -6.39 3.58 -11.55
C ALA A 109 -6.32 3.52 -10.02
N ALA A 110 -5.45 4.34 -9.40
CA ALA A 110 -5.36 4.44 -7.95
C ALA A 110 -6.66 4.94 -7.31
N LEU A 111 -7.28 5.99 -7.87
CA LEU A 111 -8.54 6.55 -7.36
C LEU A 111 -9.73 5.59 -7.56
N VAL A 112 -9.82 4.91 -8.71
CA VAL A 112 -10.86 3.89 -8.95
C VAL A 112 -10.70 2.74 -7.97
N ALA A 113 -9.47 2.26 -7.74
CA ALA A 113 -9.22 1.21 -6.76
C ALA A 113 -9.58 1.67 -5.32
N ALA A 114 -9.22 2.90 -4.95
CA ALA A 114 -9.58 3.47 -3.65
C ALA A 114 -11.10 3.58 -3.46
N ALA A 115 -11.84 4.03 -4.49
CA ALA A 115 -13.29 4.11 -4.46
C ALA A 115 -13.94 2.72 -4.36
N ALA A 116 -13.46 1.75 -5.14
CA ALA A 116 -13.97 0.38 -5.12
C ALA A 116 -13.72 -0.29 -3.76
N LEU A 117 -12.53 -0.14 -3.17
CA LEU A 117 -12.21 -0.67 -1.85
C LEU A 117 -13.05 -0.02 -0.75
N THR A 118 -13.24 1.29 -0.80
CA THR A 118 -14.09 2.02 0.16
C THR A 118 -15.54 1.57 0.05
N ALA A 119 -16.10 1.52 -1.16
CA ALA A 119 -17.47 1.08 -1.39
C ALA A 119 -17.67 -0.38 -0.95
N GLY A 120 -16.76 -1.29 -1.34
CA GLY A 120 -16.81 -2.68 -0.92
C GLY A 120 -16.70 -2.85 0.60
N SER A 121 -15.90 -2.00 1.27
CA SER A 121 -15.75 -2.05 2.73
C SER A 121 -16.94 -1.51 3.51
N LEU A 122 -17.74 -0.63 2.89
CA LEU A 122 -18.92 -0.01 3.52
C LEU A 122 -20.22 -0.78 3.24
N LEU A 123 -20.28 -1.52 2.13
CA LEU A 123 -21.46 -2.27 1.71
C LEU A 123 -21.53 -3.69 2.29
N LEU A 124 -20.41 -4.20 2.81
CA LEU A 124 -20.28 -5.50 3.47
C LEU A 124 -20.25 -5.34 4.99
#